data_AF-A0A959T4M2-F1
#
_entry.id   AF-A0A959T4M2-F1
#
_cell.length_a   1.000
_cell.length_b   1.000
_cell.length_c   1.000
_cell.angle_alpha   90.00
_cell.angle_beta   90.00
_cell.angle_gamma   90.00
#
_symmetry.space_group_name_H-M   'P 1'
#
loop_
_entity.id
_entity.type
_entity.pdbx_description
1 polymer ?
#
loop_
_entity_poly.entity_id
_entity_poly.type
_entity_poly.pdbx_seq_one_letter_code
_entity_poly.pdbx_strand_id
1 'polypeptide(L)'
;EPVVRFPEVDEGDYPVWLHVTNIYGCPDSVMKFVHIDGVFSVYVPTAFTPNNDGTNDLFGPQGIGISEEGYSLVVFDRWGQPVFTSTKPWDLWNGELP
;
A
#
# COMPACT_ATOMS: atom_id res chain seq x y z
N GLU A 1 11.36 28.96 10.74
CA GLU A 1 10.03 28.34 10.90
C GLU A 1 10.22 26.91 11.42
N PRO A 2 9.31 26.38 12.25
CA PRO A 2 9.41 25.00 12.73
C PRO A 2 9.16 24.02 11.58
N VAL A 3 9.96 22.95 11.50
CA VAL A 3 9.80 21.86 10.54
C VAL A 3 9.36 20.62 11.30
N VAL A 4 8.25 20.02 10.86
CA VAL A 4 7.73 18.74 11.38
C VAL A 4 7.90 17.68 10.29
N ARG A 5 8.38 16.49 10.65
CA ARG A 5 8.50 15.34 9.75
C ARG A 5 7.54 14.25 10.22
N PHE A 6 6.73 13.74 9.31
CA PHE A 6 5.81 12.63 9.56
C PHE A 6 6.41 11.32 9.03
N PRO A 7 6.05 10.15 9.59
CA PRO A 7 6.40 8.86 9.01
C PRO A 7 5.75 8.70 7.63
N GLU A 8 6.48 8.13 6.66
CA GLU A 8 5.96 7.90 5.30
C GLU A 8 4.98 6.72 5.23
N VAL A 9 5.03 5.81 6.21
CA VAL A 9 4.30 4.54 6.21
C VAL A 9 3.07 4.51 7.13
N ASP A 10 2.96 5.49 8.03
CA ASP A 10 1.84 5.57 8.98
C ASP A 10 0.84 6.61 8.47
N GLU A 11 -0.08 6.20 7.60
CA GLU A 11 -1.19 7.05 7.15
C GLU A 11 -2.09 7.46 8.33
N GLY A 12 -2.74 8.62 8.21
CA GLY A 12 -3.76 9.04 9.17
C GLY A 12 -3.69 10.51 9.55
N ASP A 13 -4.46 10.86 10.58
CA ASP A 13 -4.61 12.23 11.07
C ASP A 13 -3.70 12.50 12.26
N TYR A 14 -2.79 13.46 12.11
CA TYR A 14 -1.82 13.84 13.14
C TYR A 14 -2.21 15.17 13.78
N PRO A 15 -2.39 15.23 15.12
CA PRO A 15 -2.64 16.49 15.81
C PRO A 15 -1.34 17.30 15.93
N VAL A 16 -1.31 18.48 15.32
CA VAL A 16 -0.19 19.42 15.39
C VAL A 16 -0.56 20.61 16.27
N TRP A 17 0.30 20.90 17.24
CA TRP A 17 0.12 21.99 18.20
C TRP A 17 1.03 23.16 17.87
N LEU A 18 0.47 24.37 17.94
CA LEU A 18 1.23 25.61 18.00
C LEU A 18 1.02 26.21 19.38
N HIS A 19 2.11 26.32 20.16
CA HIS A 19 2.13 27.03 21.45
C HIS A 19 2.83 28.37 21.28
N VAL A 20 2.19 29.44 21.74
CA VAL A 20 2.74 30.81 21.72
C VAL A 20 2.70 31.37 23.13
N THR A 21 3.69 32.19 23.49
CA THR A 21 3.67 32.96 24.74
C THR A 21 4.04 34.39 24.42
N ASN A 22 3.24 35.34 24.87
CA ASN A 22 3.52 36.75 24.64
C ASN A 22 4.61 37.28 25.61
N ILE A 23 5.06 38.52 25.39
CA ILE A 23 6.10 39.15 26.23
C ILE A 23 5.69 39.33 27.70
N TYR A 24 4.40 39.25 28.01
CA TYR A 24 3.84 39.33 29.36
C TYR A 24 3.69 37.97 30.02
N GLY A 25 4.12 36.88 29.37
CA GLY A 25 4.09 35.53 29.90
C GLY A 25 2.73 34.83 29.80
N CYS A 26 1.77 35.37 29.04
CA CYS A 26 0.48 34.72 28.81
C CYS A 26 0.61 33.68 27.67
N PRO A 27 0.39 32.38 27.94
CA PRO A 27 0.44 31.35 26.91
C PRO A 27 -0.90 31.22 26.18
N ASP A 28 -0.84 30.83 24.91
CA ASP A 28 -1.99 30.39 24.11
C ASP A 28 -1.59 29.24 23.20
N SER A 29 -2.56 28.44 22.76
CA SER A 29 -2.30 27.31 21.86
C SER A 29 -3.44 27.04 20.90
N VAL A 30 -3.09 26.60 19.69
CA VAL A 30 -4.03 26.08 18.71
C VAL A 30 -3.60 24.69 18.24
N MET A 31 -4.58 23.82 18.03
CA MET A 31 -4.39 22.48 17.47
C MET A 31 -5.07 22.37 16.11
N LYS A 32 -4.40 21.73 15.17
CA LYS A 32 -4.94 21.37 13.86
C LYS A 32 -4.55 19.94 13.51
N PHE A 33 -5.42 19.26 12.78
CA PHE A 33 -5.11 17.96 12.19
C PHE A 33 -4.41 18.14 10.85
N VAL A 34 -3.37 17.35 10.63
CA VAL A 34 -2.72 17.16 9.33
C VAL A 34 -2.99 15.74 8.89
N HIS A 35 -3.66 15.58 7.75
CA HIS A 35 -3.88 14.28 7.13
C HIS A 35 -2.65 13.88 6.33
N ILE A 36 -2.13 12.69 6.58
CA ILE A 36 -1.06 12.07 5.81
C ILE A 36 -1.65 10.91 5.02
N ASP A 37 -1.69 11.06 3.70
CA ASP A 37 -2.11 9.99 2.80
C ASP A 37 -1.10 8.83 2.84
N GLY A 38 -1.59 7.60 2.77
CA GLY A 38 -0.74 6.42 2.63
C GLY A 38 0.05 6.41 1.33
N VAL A 39 1.18 5.70 1.34
CA VAL A 39 1.94 5.42 0.12
C VAL A 39 1.35 4.17 -0.54
N PHE A 40 0.80 4.35 -1.74
CA PHE A 40 0.29 3.27 -2.57
C PHE A 40 1.30 2.96 -3.68
N SER A 41 1.70 1.70 -3.79
CA SER A 41 2.59 1.27 -4.87
C SER A 41 2.23 -0.15 -5.26
N VAL A 42 1.91 -0.34 -6.55
CA VAL A 42 1.55 -1.65 -7.11
C VAL A 42 2.39 -1.88 -8.36
N TYR A 43 2.96 -3.07 -8.46
CA TYR A 43 3.59 -3.55 -9.68
C TYR A 43 3.16 -4.99 -9.96
N VAL A 44 3.08 -5.35 -11.23
CA VAL A 44 2.81 -6.74 -11.65
C VAL A 44 4.08 -7.26 -12.32
N PRO A 45 4.69 -8.35 -11.81
CA PRO A 45 5.83 -8.98 -12.45
C PRO A 45 5.52 -9.34 -13.91
N THR A 46 6.51 -9.25 -14.78
CA THR A 46 6.36 -9.69 -16.19
C THR A 46 6.71 -11.16 -16.40
N ALA A 47 7.39 -11.77 -15.43
CA ALA A 47 7.82 -13.15 -15.45
C ALA A 47 7.91 -13.69 -14.01
N PHE A 48 7.77 -15.00 -13.87
CA PHE A 48 7.92 -15.75 -12.63
C PHE A 48 8.50 -17.14 -12.96
N THR A 49 9.07 -17.81 -11.96
CA THR A 49 9.76 -19.10 -12.08
C THR A 49 9.19 -20.05 -11.03
N PRO A 50 8.12 -20.81 -11.32
CA PRO A 50 7.53 -21.76 -10.38
C PRO A 50 8.36 -23.04 -10.29
N ASN A 51 9.58 -22.94 -9.75
CA ASN A 51 10.54 -24.04 -9.62
C ASN A 51 10.76 -24.47 -8.17
N ASN A 52 10.02 -23.87 -7.23
CA ASN A 52 10.04 -24.11 -5.79
C ASN A 52 11.41 -23.83 -5.15
N ASP A 53 12.12 -22.80 -5.64
CA ASP A 53 13.38 -22.31 -5.06
C ASP A 53 13.18 -21.15 -4.05
N GLY A 54 11.93 -20.72 -3.85
CA GLY A 54 11.54 -19.62 -2.98
C GLY A 54 11.59 -18.25 -3.64
N THR A 55 12.00 -18.16 -4.91
CA THR A 55 12.20 -16.90 -5.65
C THR A 55 11.29 -16.84 -6.87
N ASN A 56 10.33 -15.90 -6.84
CA ASN A 56 9.34 -15.70 -7.90
C ASN A 56 8.54 -16.96 -8.25
N ASP A 57 8.20 -17.80 -7.26
CA ASP A 57 7.41 -19.02 -7.48
C ASP A 57 5.93 -18.76 -7.74
N LEU A 58 5.44 -17.59 -7.34
CA LEU A 58 4.06 -17.19 -7.45
C LEU A 58 3.92 -15.92 -8.30
N PHE A 59 2.83 -15.84 -9.05
CA PHE A 59 2.51 -14.75 -9.94
C PHE A 59 1.28 -13.98 -9.45
N GLY A 60 1.42 -12.65 -9.38
CA GLY A 60 0.34 -11.71 -9.19
C GLY A 60 0.85 -10.33 -8.79
N PRO A 61 -0.04 -9.35 -8.60
CA PRO A 61 0.31 -8.01 -8.15
C PRO A 61 1.07 -8.02 -6.82
N GLN A 62 2.09 -7.18 -6.73
CA GLN A 62 2.95 -6.99 -5.57
C GLN A 62 2.97 -5.51 -5.21
N GLY A 63 2.99 -5.19 -3.91
CA GLY A 63 2.88 -3.79 -3.52
C GLY A 63 2.47 -3.54 -2.08
N ILE A 64 2.31 -2.25 -1.76
CA ILE A 64 1.77 -1.74 -0.50
C ILE A 64 0.45 -1.02 -0.78
N GLY A 65 -0.51 -1.18 0.14
CA GLY A 65 -1.83 -0.55 0.04
C GLY A 65 -2.76 -1.17 -1.02
N ILE A 66 -2.57 -2.45 -1.38
CA ILE A 66 -3.51 -3.15 -2.27
C ILE A 66 -4.78 -3.46 -1.49
N SER A 67 -5.88 -2.78 -1.85
CA SER A 67 -7.20 -3.06 -1.29
C SER A 67 -7.71 -4.43 -1.76
N GLU A 68 -8.39 -5.15 -0.86
CA GLU A 68 -9.19 -6.32 -1.24
C GLU A 68 -10.48 -5.92 -1.98
N GLU A 69 -10.98 -4.71 -1.73
CA GLU A 69 -12.20 -4.21 -2.35
C GLU A 69 -11.96 -3.94 -3.84
N GLY A 70 -12.71 -4.64 -4.70
CA GLY A 70 -12.59 -4.52 -6.15
C GLY A 70 -11.39 -5.23 -6.75
N TYR A 71 -10.61 -5.99 -5.97
CA TYR A 71 -9.48 -6.75 -6.50
C TYR A 71 -9.94 -7.91 -7.38
N SER A 72 -9.32 -8.03 -8.56
CA SER A 72 -9.51 -9.18 -9.45
C SER A 72 -8.21 -9.49 -10.20
N LEU A 73 -7.73 -10.72 -10.04
CA LEU A 73 -6.66 -11.31 -10.83
C LEU A 73 -7.24 -12.41 -11.70
N VAL A 74 -7.03 -12.31 -13.01
CA VAL A 74 -7.41 -13.35 -13.98
C VAL A 74 -6.21 -13.64 -14.86
N VAL A 75 -5.80 -14.90 -14.91
CA VAL A 75 -4.74 -15.38 -15.78
C VAL A 75 -5.37 -16.15 -16.93
N PHE A 76 -4.93 -15.86 -18.14
CA PHE A 76 -5.41 -16.48 -19.36
C PHE A 76 -4.33 -17.34 -20.00
N ASP A 77 -4.73 -18.44 -20.62
CA ASP A 77 -3.87 -19.16 -21.56
C ASP A 77 -3.70 -18.37 -22.87
N ARG A 78 -2.90 -18.95 -23.78
CA ARG A 78 -2.64 -18.35 -25.10
C ARG A 78 -3.91 -18.21 -25.97
N TRP A 79 -4.97 -18.96 -25.66
CA TRP A 79 -6.25 -18.97 -26.37
C TRP A 79 -7.33 -18.13 -25.69
N GLY A 80 -6.97 -17.37 -24.65
CA GLY A 80 -7.90 -16.52 -23.92
C GLY A 80 -8.85 -17.28 -23.00
N GLN A 81 -8.57 -18.54 -22.69
CA GLN A 81 -9.30 -19.27 -21.66
C GLN A 81 -8.72 -18.91 -20.29
N PRO A 82 -9.57 -18.57 -19.30
CA PRO A 82 -9.10 -18.33 -17.94
C PRO A 82 -8.56 -19.63 -17.34
N VAL A 83 -7.34 -19.59 -16.81
CA VAL A 83 -6.67 -20.73 -16.16
C VAL A 83 -6.49 -20.53 -14.66
N PHE A 84 -6.60 -19.29 -14.18
CA PHE A 84 -6.60 -18.96 -12.76
C PHE A 84 -7.42 -17.69 -12.52
N THR A 85 -8.16 -17.65 -11.42
CA THR A 85 -8.89 -16.47 -10.97
C THR A 85 -8.72 -16.30 -9.46
N SER A 86 -8.55 -15.05 -9.03
CA SER A 86 -8.58 -14.71 -7.61
C SER A 86 -9.19 -13.34 -7.36
N THR A 87 -9.88 -13.22 -6.23
CA THR A 87 -10.39 -11.96 -5.69
C THR A 87 -9.65 -11.53 -4.42
N LYS A 88 -8.53 -12.18 -4.09
CA LYS A 88 -7.70 -11.86 -2.93
C LYS A 88 -6.28 -11.50 -3.37
N PRO A 89 -5.72 -10.34 -2.95
CA PRO A 89 -4.37 -9.91 -3.35
C PRO A 89 -3.25 -10.92 -3.09
N TRP A 90 -3.38 -11.70 -2.00
CA TRP A 90 -2.34 -12.63 -1.54
C TRP A 90 -2.56 -14.07 -2.00
N ASP A 91 -3.60 -14.30 -2.79
CA ASP A 91 -3.89 -15.58 -3.43
C ASP A 91 -3.35 -15.52 -4.86
N LEU A 92 -2.09 -15.90 -4.99
CA LEU A 92 -1.26 -15.75 -6.18
C LEU A 92 -1.22 -17.06 -6.98
N TRP A 93 -1.01 -16.96 -8.29
CA TRP A 93 -0.97 -18.13 -9.17
C TRP A 93 0.39 -18.83 -9.11
N ASN A 94 0.40 -20.15 -8.93
CA ASN A 94 1.62 -20.97 -8.90
C ASN A 94 2.06 -21.52 -10.27
N GLY A 95 1.36 -21.19 -11.36
CA GLY A 95 1.67 -21.70 -12.69
C GLY A 95 0.99 -23.02 -13.05
N GLU A 96 0.22 -23.63 -12.15
CA GLU A 96 -0.53 -24.86 -12.45
C GLU A 96 -1.81 -24.56 -13.22
N LEU A 97 -2.15 -25.44 -14.16
CA LEU A 97 -3.41 -25.42 -14.88
C LEU A 97 -4.45 -26.28 -14.14
N PRO A 98 -5.75 -25.96 -14.25
CA PRO A 98 -6.83 -26.79 -13.74
C PRO A 98 -6.88 -28.20 -14.35
#